data_AF-A0A8T1S0R2-F1
#
_entry.id   AF-A0A8T1S0R2-F1
#
_cell.length_a   1.000
_cell.length_b   1.000
_cell.length_c   1.000
_cell.angle_alpha   90.00
_cell.angle_beta   90.00
_cell.angle_gamma   90.00
#
_symmetry.space_group_name_H-M   'P 1'
#
loop_
_entity.id
_entity.type
_entity.pdbx_description
1 polymer ?
#
loop_
_entity_poly.entity_id
_entity_poly.type
_entity_poly.pdbx_seq_one_letter_code
_entity_poly.pdbx_strand_id
1 'polypeptide(L)'
;MKGPQTLLLCAGWLLLQGGSGQPYLRLRPSPSDNLPVKDILEHPDPEYDPKEQDLDERTLRKKLGSSFDPAFMSVAAPAPGNLSSPAPPPRLRGSAPLPGELKKLELGESPSGARMKLGKKARRKFLQWLWAYTHCPVRYTWKDLGVRFWPRYIKEGSCFAEKSCSFPEGMYCKPAKSVPKTFLRWYCQGWSRQKYCTWIPVQYPLISECKCSC
;
A
#
# COMPACT_ATOMS: atom_id res chain seq x y z
N MET A 1 -49.12 0.25 39.94
CA MET A 1 -48.84 0.61 38.54
C MET A 1 -47.45 1.22 38.44
N LYS A 2 -46.45 0.45 37.98
CA LYS A 2 -45.11 0.92 37.60
C LYS A 2 -44.71 0.11 36.36
N GLY A 3 -44.67 0.76 35.21
CA GLY A 3 -44.37 0.14 33.92
C GLY A 3 -42.85 -0.04 33.68
N PRO A 4 -42.45 -0.98 32.82
CA PRO A 4 -41.04 -1.23 32.53
C PRO A 4 -40.58 -0.34 31.37
N GLN A 5 -39.91 0.78 31.67
CA GLN A 5 -39.31 1.66 30.65
C GLN A 5 -37.83 1.36 30.36
N THR A 6 -37.24 0.32 30.95
CA THR A 6 -35.78 0.10 30.90
C THR A 6 -35.28 -0.85 29.81
N LEU A 7 -36.17 -1.46 29.00
CA LEU A 7 -35.78 -2.46 27.99
C LEU A 7 -35.55 -1.89 26.57
N LEU A 8 -35.92 -0.64 26.29
CA LEU A 8 -35.84 -0.07 24.95
C LEU A 8 -34.48 0.56 24.60
N LEU A 9 -33.57 0.75 25.56
CA LEU A 9 -32.29 1.43 25.33
C LEU A 9 -31.15 0.49 24.91
N CYS A 10 -31.24 -0.82 25.16
CA CYS A 10 -30.18 -1.77 24.79
C CYS A 10 -30.27 -2.27 23.33
N ALA A 11 -31.44 -2.16 22.69
CA ALA A 11 -31.63 -2.64 21.31
C ALA A 11 -31.01 -1.70 20.25
N GLY A 12 -30.82 -0.41 20.58
CA GLY A 12 -30.27 0.58 19.64
C GLY A 12 -28.76 0.49 19.41
N TRP A 13 -28.02 -0.15 20.33
CA TRP A 13 -26.55 -0.22 20.28
C TRP A 13 -26.03 -1.45 19.52
N LEU A 14 -26.88 -2.45 19.29
CA LEU A 14 -26.53 -3.65 18.52
C LEU A 14 -26.64 -3.45 17.00
N LEU A 15 -27.30 -2.38 16.54
CA LEU A 15 -27.50 -2.10 15.11
C LEU A 15 -26.38 -1.28 14.44
N LEU A 16 -25.35 -0.89 15.20
CA LEU A 16 -24.19 -0.13 14.70
C LEU A 16 -22.90 -0.96 14.60
N GLN A 17 -22.96 -2.26 14.87
CA GLN A 17 -21.86 -3.15 14.49
C GLN A 17 -21.94 -3.39 12.98
N GLY A 18 -21.13 -2.63 12.23
CA GLY A 18 -20.87 -2.90 10.82
C GLY A 18 -20.38 -4.34 10.65
N GLY A 19 -21.32 -5.22 10.31
CA GLY A 19 -21.07 -6.64 10.14
C GLY A 19 -20.14 -6.88 8.97
N SER A 20 -18.93 -7.34 9.25
CA SER A 20 -18.04 -8.01 8.31
C SER A 20 -18.56 -9.43 7.99
N GLY A 21 -19.81 -9.54 7.57
CA GLY A 21 -20.40 -10.80 7.12
C GLY A 21 -20.00 -11.10 5.68
N GLN A 22 -19.30 -12.21 5.45
CA GLN A 22 -19.16 -12.76 4.09
C GLN A 22 -20.57 -13.07 3.55
N PRO A 23 -20.91 -12.68 2.31
CA PRO A 23 -22.23 -12.97 1.75
C PRO A 23 -22.42 -14.49 1.69
N TYR A 24 -23.48 -14.98 2.35
CA TYR A 24 -23.82 -16.40 2.44
C TYR A 24 -23.97 -17.07 1.06
N LEU A 25 -24.39 -16.29 0.05
CA LEU A 25 -24.40 -16.69 -1.35
C LEU A 25 -23.25 -15.99 -2.10
N ARG A 26 -22.20 -16.75 -2.43
CA ARG A 26 -21.05 -16.28 -3.23
C ARG A 26 -21.38 -16.18 -4.73
N LEU A 27 -22.35 -15.34 -5.07
CA LEU A 27 -22.76 -15.06 -6.47
C LEU A 27 -21.75 -14.20 -7.24
N ARG A 28 -20.83 -13.54 -6.52
CA ARG A 28 -19.74 -12.74 -7.09
C ARG A 28 -18.40 -13.16 -6.46
N PRO A 29 -17.28 -13.04 -7.20
CA PRO A 29 -15.96 -13.24 -6.62
C PRO A 29 -15.69 -12.20 -5.53
N SER A 30 -15.01 -12.63 -4.47
CA SER A 30 -14.51 -11.71 -3.44
C SER A 30 -13.29 -10.96 -3.97
N PRO A 31 -13.17 -9.63 -3.78
CA PRO A 31 -11.93 -8.92 -4.08
C PRO A 31 -10.79 -9.47 -3.22
N SER A 32 -9.57 -9.32 -3.74
CA SER A 32 -8.33 -9.73 -3.07
C SER A 32 -7.53 -8.49 -2.69
N ASP A 33 -6.92 -8.53 -1.50
CA ASP A 33 -6.02 -7.47 -1.01
C ASP A 33 -4.55 -7.71 -1.42
N ASN A 34 -4.31 -8.56 -2.42
CA ASN A 34 -2.97 -8.84 -2.92
C ASN A 34 -2.35 -7.61 -3.59
N LEU A 35 -1.10 -7.32 -3.25
CA LEU A 35 -0.32 -6.20 -3.78
C LEU A 35 0.94 -6.72 -4.50
N PRO A 36 1.49 -5.99 -5.48
CA PRO A 36 0.99 -4.74 -6.05
C PRO A 36 -0.26 -4.93 -6.92
N VAL A 37 -1.00 -3.85 -7.13
CA VAL A 37 -2.18 -3.85 -8.00
C VAL A 37 -1.72 -3.98 -9.46
N LYS A 38 -2.29 -4.93 -10.20
CA LYS A 38 -2.01 -5.11 -11.61
C LYS A 38 -2.65 -3.98 -12.43
N ASP A 39 -2.00 -3.64 -13.54
CA ASP A 39 -2.54 -2.64 -14.45
C ASP A 39 -3.87 -3.09 -15.03
N ILE A 40 -4.81 -2.15 -15.08
CA ILE A 40 -6.12 -2.38 -15.66
C ILE A 40 -5.95 -2.45 -17.18
N LEU A 41 -6.39 -3.55 -17.79
CA LEU A 41 -6.46 -3.67 -19.23
C LEU A 41 -7.60 -2.79 -19.75
N GLU A 42 -7.23 -1.61 -20.22
CA GLU A 42 -8.16 -0.64 -20.76
C GLU A 42 -8.63 -1.03 -22.17
N HIS A 43 -9.91 -0.74 -22.46
CA HIS A 43 -10.42 -0.91 -23.81
C HIS A 43 -9.70 0.04 -24.78
N PRO A 44 -9.20 -0.43 -25.95
CA PRO A 44 -8.33 0.35 -26.82
C PRO A 44 -9.03 1.47 -27.61
N ASP A 45 -10.36 1.49 -27.62
CA ASP A 45 -11.14 2.50 -28.35
C ASP A 45 -10.99 3.90 -27.69
N PRO A 46 -10.49 4.92 -28.42
CA PRO A 46 -10.35 6.29 -27.93
C PRO A 46 -11.66 6.98 -27.55
N GLU A 47 -12.82 6.48 -27.98
CA GLU A 47 -14.12 7.05 -27.59
C GLU A 47 -14.34 7.01 -26.07
N TYR A 48 -13.67 6.09 -25.38
CA TYR A 48 -13.74 5.95 -23.92
C TYR A 48 -12.74 6.85 -23.19
N ASP A 49 -11.93 7.64 -23.91
CA ASP A 49 -10.97 8.55 -23.31
C ASP A 49 -11.60 9.92 -23.04
N PRO A 50 -11.15 10.63 -21.98
CA PRO A 50 -11.61 11.99 -21.71
C PRO A 50 -11.14 12.94 -22.82
N LYS A 51 -11.98 13.90 -23.18
CA LYS A 51 -11.62 14.97 -24.12
C LYS A 51 -10.83 16.07 -23.41
N GLU A 52 -10.18 16.95 -24.16
CA GLU A 52 -9.39 18.07 -23.59
C GLU A 52 -10.22 18.96 -22.65
N GLN A 53 -11.48 19.23 -23.01
CA GLN A 53 -12.41 20.00 -22.18
C GLN A 53 -12.69 19.34 -20.81
N ASP A 54 -12.59 18.01 -20.72
CA ASP A 54 -12.82 17.24 -19.50
C ASP A 54 -11.55 17.11 -18.65
N LEU A 55 -10.41 17.57 -19.17
CA LEU A 55 -9.08 17.51 -18.55
C LEU A 55 -8.63 18.85 -17.93
N ASP A 56 -9.57 19.74 -17.62
CA ASP A 56 -9.25 21.00 -16.94
C ASP A 56 -8.68 20.75 -15.53
N GLU A 57 -7.38 21.04 -15.36
CA GLU A 57 -6.64 20.78 -14.12
C GLU A 57 -7.30 21.47 -12.92
N ARG A 58 -7.81 22.71 -13.09
CA ARG A 58 -8.41 23.48 -12.00
C ARG A 58 -9.66 22.79 -11.46
N THR A 59 -10.53 22.33 -12.35
CA THR A 59 -11.77 21.64 -11.99
C THR A 59 -11.48 20.28 -11.35
N LEU A 60 -10.55 19.50 -11.92
CA LEU A 60 -10.18 18.19 -11.38
C LEU A 60 -9.50 18.29 -10.02
N ARG A 61 -8.65 19.30 -9.83
CA ARG A 61 -7.99 19.55 -8.56
C ARG A 61 -8.97 19.98 -7.47
N LYS A 62 -9.97 20.79 -7.82
CA LYS A 62 -11.07 21.13 -6.92
C LYS A 62 -11.89 19.89 -6.55
N LYS A 63 -12.13 18.99 -7.51
CA LYS A 63 -12.90 17.75 -7.31
C LYS A 63 -12.16 16.75 -6.41
N LEU A 64 -10.84 16.64 -6.55
CA LEU A 64 -10.01 15.78 -5.71
C LEU A 64 -9.79 16.37 -4.31
N GLY A 65 -9.77 17.70 -4.21
CA GLY A 65 -9.72 18.44 -2.96
C GLY A 65 -8.47 18.11 -2.13
N SER A 66 -8.68 17.81 -0.84
CA SER A 66 -7.61 17.49 0.10
C SER A 66 -6.93 16.13 -0.12
N SER A 67 -7.45 15.30 -1.02
CA SER A 67 -6.85 14.00 -1.32
C SER A 67 -5.61 14.10 -2.22
N PHE A 68 -5.40 15.25 -2.85
CA PHE A 68 -4.23 15.48 -3.70
C PHE A 68 -2.95 15.53 -2.86
N ASP A 69 -2.06 14.57 -3.09
CA ASP A 69 -0.78 14.46 -2.40
C ASP A 69 0.38 14.61 -3.39
N PRO A 70 1.05 15.77 -3.45
CA PRO A 70 2.13 16.00 -4.41
C PRO A 70 3.37 15.12 -4.18
N ALA A 71 3.52 14.48 -3.01
CA ALA A 71 4.63 13.56 -2.77
C ALA A 71 4.42 12.21 -3.47
N PHE A 72 3.17 11.85 -3.77
CA PHE A 72 2.78 10.57 -4.36
C PHE A 72 2.02 10.69 -5.69
N MET A 73 1.65 11.89 -6.11
CA MET A 73 0.83 12.15 -7.28
C MET A 73 1.42 13.29 -8.11
N SER A 74 1.40 13.15 -9.44
CA SER A 74 1.83 14.20 -10.36
C SER A 74 0.95 14.22 -11.61
N VAL A 75 0.64 15.42 -12.09
CA VAL A 75 -0.09 15.62 -13.36
C VAL A 75 0.88 15.49 -14.55
N ALA A 76 2.07 16.09 -14.43
CA ALA A 76 3.12 16.01 -15.44
C ALA A 76 4.03 14.80 -15.18
N ALA A 77 4.65 14.30 -16.25
CA ALA A 77 5.67 13.27 -16.14
C ALA A 77 6.80 13.80 -15.25
N PRO A 78 7.11 13.13 -14.13
CA PRO A 78 8.23 13.52 -13.29
C PRO A 78 9.51 13.32 -14.10
N ALA A 79 10.41 14.31 -14.09
CA ALA A 79 11.64 14.25 -14.86
C ALA A 79 12.41 12.94 -14.57
N PRO A 80 12.92 12.23 -15.58
CA PRO A 80 13.79 11.06 -15.39
C PRO A 80 15.14 11.40 -14.71
N GLY A 81 15.35 12.66 -14.31
CA GLY A 81 16.57 13.24 -13.75
C GLY A 81 16.87 12.86 -12.29
N ASN A 82 16.84 11.56 -11.98
CA ASN A 82 17.65 10.95 -10.92
C ASN A 82 17.74 9.40 -11.08
N LEU A 83 17.49 8.86 -12.29
CA LEU A 83 17.61 7.42 -12.58
C LEU A 83 19.07 6.92 -12.65
N SER A 84 20.05 7.83 -12.63
CA SER A 84 21.49 7.52 -12.64
C SER A 84 22.24 7.92 -11.37
N SER A 85 21.55 8.49 -10.37
CA SER A 85 22.01 8.27 -9.00
C SER A 85 21.27 7.01 -8.55
N PRO A 86 21.96 5.91 -8.18
CA PRO A 86 21.29 4.96 -7.32
C PRO A 86 20.78 5.81 -6.16
N ALA A 87 19.45 5.90 -5.99
CA ALA A 87 18.91 6.28 -4.69
C ALA A 87 19.70 5.40 -3.72
N PRO A 88 20.57 5.99 -2.87
CA PRO A 88 21.58 5.20 -2.19
C PRO A 88 20.85 4.04 -1.53
N PRO A 89 21.28 2.79 -1.76
CA PRO A 89 20.53 1.58 -1.39
C PRO A 89 20.00 1.87 0.00
N PRO A 90 18.66 1.95 0.16
CA PRO A 90 17.99 2.76 1.17
C PRO A 90 18.83 2.64 2.39
N ARG A 91 19.68 3.66 2.63
CA ARG A 91 20.72 3.50 3.63
C ARG A 91 19.90 3.10 4.83
N LEU A 92 20.22 1.97 5.45
CA LEU A 92 19.80 1.76 6.82
C LEU A 92 20.25 3.06 7.47
N ARG A 93 19.34 4.03 7.63
CA ARG A 93 19.56 5.14 8.55
C ARG A 93 19.99 4.35 9.75
N GLY A 94 21.25 4.49 10.16
CA GLY A 94 21.88 3.66 11.20
C GLY A 94 21.26 3.98 12.57
N SER A 95 19.94 4.00 12.61
CA SER A 95 19.04 4.79 13.43
C SER A 95 17.58 4.40 13.22
N ALA A 96 17.18 3.63 12.19
CA ALA A 96 15.83 3.08 12.24
C ALA A 96 15.79 2.11 13.45
N PRO A 97 14.81 2.28 14.36
CA PRO A 97 14.80 1.55 15.62
C PRO A 97 14.80 0.05 15.37
N LEU A 98 15.69 -0.65 16.07
CA LEU A 98 15.76 -2.10 16.01
C LEU A 98 14.38 -2.68 16.35
N PRO A 99 13.77 -3.50 15.47
CA PRO A 99 12.45 -4.09 15.69
C PRO A 99 12.36 -4.78 17.05
N GLY A 100 11.19 -4.71 17.68
CA GLY A 100 10.96 -5.32 19.00
C GLY A 100 11.27 -6.82 19.04
N GLU A 101 11.01 -7.53 17.93
CA GLU A 101 11.32 -8.96 17.80
C GLU A 101 12.82 -9.23 17.84
N LEU A 102 13.63 -8.43 17.13
CA LEU A 102 15.09 -8.57 17.12
C LEU A 102 15.73 -8.17 18.46
N LYS A 103 15.13 -7.23 19.21
CA LYS A 103 15.60 -6.87 20.55
C LYS A 103 15.43 -8.00 21.57
N LYS A 104 14.40 -8.83 21.40
CA LYS A 104 14.08 -9.95 22.29
C LYS A 104 14.91 -11.20 22.02
N LEU A 105 15.67 -11.24 20.92
CA LEU A 105 16.48 -12.39 20.56
C LEU A 105 17.63 -12.59 21.58
N GLU A 106 17.65 -13.74 22.25
CA GLU A 106 18.68 -14.14 23.21
C GLU A 106 19.76 -14.97 22.52
N LEU A 107 20.85 -14.30 22.10
CA LEU A 107 21.98 -14.94 21.41
C LEU A 107 22.92 -15.74 22.33
N GLY A 108 22.56 -15.90 23.61
CA GLY A 108 23.42 -16.46 24.64
C GLY A 108 23.25 -17.95 24.87
N GLU A 109 22.23 -18.58 24.28
CA GLU A 109 21.88 -19.97 24.52
C GLU A 109 22.31 -20.84 23.33
N SER A 110 23.35 -21.64 23.55
CA SER A 110 23.80 -22.66 22.60
C SER A 110 22.83 -23.85 22.60
N PRO A 111 22.62 -24.56 21.48
CA PRO A 111 21.87 -25.82 21.42
C PRO A 111 22.35 -26.88 22.44
N SER A 112 23.60 -26.75 22.90
CA SER A 112 24.23 -27.60 23.90
C SER A 112 24.07 -27.13 25.37
N GLY A 113 23.24 -26.12 25.64
CA GLY A 113 23.02 -25.58 26.99
C GLY A 113 24.17 -24.73 27.56
N ALA A 114 25.28 -24.61 26.82
CA ALA A 114 26.39 -23.75 27.19
C ALA A 114 26.02 -22.26 26.96
N ARG A 115 26.01 -21.47 28.03
CA ARG A 115 25.78 -20.02 27.94
C ARG A 115 27.01 -19.34 27.33
N MET A 116 26.92 -18.94 26.07
CA MET A 116 27.94 -18.09 25.45
C MET A 116 27.75 -16.65 25.91
N LYS A 117 28.75 -16.11 26.61
CA LYS A 117 28.76 -14.70 27.04
C LYS A 117 29.11 -13.80 25.85
N LEU A 118 28.13 -13.47 25.01
CA LEU A 118 28.31 -12.39 24.02
C LEU A 118 28.37 -11.04 24.74
N GLY A 119 29.48 -10.32 24.56
CA GLY A 119 29.60 -8.95 25.06
C GLY A 119 28.50 -8.05 24.50
N LYS A 120 28.00 -7.09 25.31
CA LYS A 120 26.90 -6.18 24.92
C LYS A 120 27.14 -5.49 23.56
N LYS A 121 28.39 -5.12 23.26
CA LYS A 121 28.80 -4.53 21.98
C LYS A 121 28.67 -5.52 20.81
N ALA A 122 29.13 -6.76 20.99
CA ALA A 122 29.04 -7.81 19.98
C ALA A 122 27.58 -8.18 19.68
N ARG A 123 26.75 -8.35 20.73
CA ARG A 123 25.30 -8.54 20.58
C ARG A 123 24.66 -7.42 19.79
N ARG A 124 24.95 -6.16 20.10
CA ARG A 124 24.40 -5.01 19.36
C ARG A 124 24.82 -5.02 17.89
N LYS A 125 26.09 -5.33 17.59
CA LYS A 125 26.59 -5.38 16.21
C LYS A 125 25.97 -6.53 15.42
N PHE A 126 25.80 -7.70 16.03
CA PHE A 126 25.11 -8.83 15.41
C PHE A 126 23.65 -8.50 15.11
N LEU A 127 22.92 -7.94 16.07
CA LEU A 127 21.52 -7.54 15.85
C LEU A 127 21.39 -6.46 14.77
N GLN A 128 22.34 -5.53 14.69
CA GLN A 128 22.40 -4.54 13.63
C GLN A 128 22.63 -5.18 12.26
N TRP A 129 23.53 -6.17 12.19
CA TRP A 129 23.81 -6.93 10.96
C TRP A 129 22.60 -7.77 10.54
N LEU A 130 21.95 -8.47 11.48
CA LEU A 130 20.75 -9.26 11.21
C LEU A 130 19.59 -8.37 10.73
N TRP A 131 19.43 -7.18 11.33
CA TRP A 131 18.46 -6.20 10.85
C TRP A 131 18.82 -5.71 9.44
N ALA A 132 20.09 -5.41 9.17
CA ALA A 132 20.53 -5.01 7.83
C ALA A 132 20.25 -6.08 6.76
N TYR A 133 20.34 -7.35 7.14
CA TYR A 133 20.10 -8.49 6.26
C TYR A 133 18.61 -8.80 6.05
N THR A 134 17.81 -8.72 7.10
CA THR A 134 16.37 -9.08 7.07
C THR A 134 15.44 -7.90 6.77
N HIS A 135 15.93 -6.66 6.82
CA HIS A 135 15.12 -5.47 6.56
C HIS A 135 14.74 -5.34 5.09
N CYS A 136 13.45 -5.22 4.83
CA CYS A 136 12.86 -5.04 3.51
C CYS A 136 12.48 -3.58 3.29
N PRO A 137 13.28 -2.78 2.57
CA PRO A 137 12.93 -1.41 2.25
C PRO A 137 11.92 -1.34 1.10
N VAL A 138 11.06 -0.32 1.12
CA VAL A 138 10.18 0.04 0.01
C VAL A 138 10.97 0.88 -1.00
N ARG A 139 10.95 0.49 -2.28
CA ARG A 139 11.47 1.29 -3.39
C ARG A 139 10.33 2.06 -4.03
N TYR A 140 10.49 3.37 -4.20
CA TYR A 140 9.47 4.19 -4.84
C TYR A 140 9.83 4.46 -6.29
N THR A 141 8.88 4.18 -7.18
CA THR A 141 9.01 4.40 -8.63
C THR A 141 7.80 5.15 -9.14
N TRP A 142 8.01 6.08 -10.06
CA TRP A 142 6.91 6.74 -10.75
C TRP A 142 6.34 5.82 -11.81
N LYS A 143 5.02 5.71 -11.83
CA LYS A 143 4.24 4.86 -12.73
C LYS A 143 3.17 5.70 -13.41
N ASP A 144 2.94 5.41 -14.67
CA ASP A 144 1.89 6.04 -15.48
C ASP A 144 0.63 5.15 -15.45
N LEU A 145 -0.49 5.70 -14.98
CA LEU A 145 -1.79 5.01 -14.99
C LEU A 145 -2.59 5.24 -16.29
N GLY A 146 -2.15 6.17 -17.14
CA GLY A 146 -2.82 6.53 -18.39
C GLY A 146 -3.82 7.68 -18.26
N VAL A 147 -4.40 8.06 -19.41
CA VAL A 147 -5.25 9.26 -19.59
C VAL A 147 -6.60 9.17 -18.87
N ARG A 148 -7.06 7.97 -18.54
CA ARG A 148 -8.31 7.74 -17.81
C ARG A 148 -8.16 7.90 -16.31
N PHE A 149 -6.98 8.25 -15.82
CA PHE A 149 -6.71 8.55 -14.42
C PHE A 149 -6.19 9.97 -14.28
N TRP A 150 -6.63 10.63 -13.21
CA TRP A 150 -6.15 11.95 -12.85
C TRP A 150 -5.92 12.04 -11.33
N PRO A 151 -4.72 12.45 -10.86
CA PRO A 151 -3.49 12.71 -11.63
C PRO A 151 -2.94 11.45 -12.31
N ARG A 152 -2.36 11.61 -13.50
CA ARG A 152 -1.92 10.49 -14.37
C ARG A 152 -0.75 9.69 -13.79
N TYR A 153 0.20 10.37 -13.14
CA TYR A 153 1.42 9.75 -12.63
C TYR A 153 1.32 9.56 -11.12
N ILE A 154 1.68 8.36 -10.67
CA ILE A 154 1.69 7.99 -9.26
C ILE A 154 3.04 7.47 -8.82
N LYS A 155 3.38 7.68 -7.55
CA LYS A 155 4.59 7.14 -6.95
C LYS A 155 4.27 5.84 -6.22
N GLU A 156 4.36 4.74 -6.95
CA GLU A 156 4.09 3.40 -6.42
C GLU A 156 5.28 2.88 -5.61
N GLY A 157 5.00 2.22 -4.49
CA GLY A 157 5.99 1.48 -3.72
C GLY A 157 6.15 0.07 -4.24
N SER A 158 7.37 -0.45 -4.30
CA SER A 158 7.69 -1.82 -4.72
C SER A 158 8.67 -2.46 -3.74
N CYS A 159 8.45 -3.74 -3.42
CA CYS A 159 9.32 -4.52 -2.54
C CYS A 159 10.40 -5.22 -3.36
N PHE A 160 11.64 -5.20 -2.87
CA PHE A 160 12.76 -5.83 -3.57
C PHE A 160 12.82 -7.33 -3.25
N ALA A 161 12.44 -8.18 -4.21
CA ALA A 161 12.31 -9.63 -4.02
C ALA A 161 13.44 -10.47 -4.66
N GLU A 162 14.50 -9.86 -5.19
CA GLU A 162 15.59 -10.61 -5.87
C GLU A 162 16.52 -11.35 -4.91
N LYS A 163 16.53 -10.99 -3.62
CA LYS A 163 17.40 -11.60 -2.60
C LYS A 163 16.55 -12.16 -1.47
N SER A 164 17.00 -13.28 -0.91
CA SER A 164 16.37 -13.80 0.30
C SER A 164 16.63 -12.86 1.48
N CYS A 165 15.57 -12.60 2.25
CA CYS A 165 15.62 -11.77 3.46
C CYS A 165 15.71 -12.62 4.73
N SER A 166 15.88 -13.94 4.62
CA SER A 166 15.98 -14.87 5.75
C SER A 166 17.29 -15.65 5.77
N PHE A 167 17.62 -16.16 6.95
CA PHE A 167 18.69 -17.13 7.15
C PHE A 167 18.12 -18.35 7.90
N PRO A 168 18.15 -19.57 7.35
CA PRO A 168 18.60 -19.92 6.00
C PRO A 168 17.74 -19.28 4.88
N GLU A 169 18.24 -19.32 3.65
CA GLU A 169 17.56 -18.73 2.49
C GLU A 169 16.21 -19.41 2.23
N GLY A 170 15.19 -18.62 1.87
CA GLY A 170 13.86 -19.13 1.52
C GLY A 170 12.73 -18.11 1.60
N MET A 171 12.87 -17.04 2.38
CA MET A 171 11.87 -15.96 2.48
C MET A 171 12.27 -14.77 1.60
N TYR A 172 11.27 -14.02 1.12
CA TYR A 172 11.45 -12.86 0.25
C TYR A 172 10.68 -11.65 0.78
N CYS A 173 11.10 -10.46 0.38
CA CYS A 173 10.39 -9.24 0.77
C CYS A 173 9.06 -9.13 0.04
N LYS A 174 7.96 -9.17 0.78
CA LYS A 174 6.60 -8.98 0.26
C LYS A 174 5.93 -7.73 0.85
N PRO A 175 4.93 -7.16 0.17
CA PRO A 175 4.15 -6.05 0.72
C PRO A 175 3.43 -6.47 2.00
N ALA A 176 3.54 -5.66 3.05
CA ALA A 176 2.94 -5.94 4.35
C ALA A 176 1.83 -4.94 4.71
N LYS A 177 1.98 -3.68 4.30
CA LYS A 177 0.95 -2.66 4.47
C LYS A 177 0.83 -1.79 3.23
N SER A 178 -0.38 -1.29 3.02
CA SER A 178 -0.70 -0.28 2.03
C SER A 178 -1.42 0.91 2.67
N VAL A 179 -1.30 2.06 2.01
CA VAL A 179 -2.07 3.26 2.32
C VAL A 179 -2.94 3.56 1.11
N PRO A 180 -4.28 3.59 1.25
CA PRO A 180 -5.15 3.98 0.15
C PRO A 180 -4.94 5.45 -0.17
N LYS A 181 -4.83 5.76 -1.46
CA LYS A 181 -4.80 7.12 -1.99
C LYS A 181 -6.00 7.29 -2.93
N THR A 182 -6.65 8.44 -2.84
CA THR A 182 -7.82 8.73 -3.69
C THR A 182 -7.36 9.41 -4.98
N PHE A 183 -7.91 8.97 -6.10
CA PHE A 183 -7.67 9.50 -7.44
C PHE A 183 -8.99 9.72 -8.15
N LEU A 184 -8.96 10.43 -9.27
CA LEU A 184 -10.10 10.50 -10.18
C LEU A 184 -9.93 9.49 -11.31
N ARG A 185 -10.99 8.71 -11.56
CA ARG A 185 -11.09 7.78 -12.67
C ARG A 185 -12.14 8.28 -13.66
N TRP A 186 -11.81 8.29 -14.94
CA TRP A 186 -12.76 8.53 -16.01
C TRP A 186 -13.63 7.28 -16.18
N TYR A 187 -14.93 7.44 -15.96
CA TYR A 187 -15.88 6.35 -16.01
C TYR A 187 -17.03 6.72 -16.93
N CYS A 188 -17.26 5.88 -17.94
CA CYS A 188 -18.35 6.03 -18.90
C CYS A 188 -19.44 5.00 -18.61
N GLN A 189 -20.67 5.47 -18.41
CA GLN A 189 -21.85 4.66 -18.22
C GLN A 189 -22.81 4.86 -19.39
N GLY A 190 -23.49 3.79 -19.81
CA GLY A 190 -24.50 3.83 -20.86
C GLY A 190 -24.25 2.80 -21.97
N TRP A 191 -25.29 2.53 -22.76
CA TRP A 191 -25.19 1.68 -23.95
C TRP A 191 -25.06 2.57 -25.19
N SER A 192 -23.98 2.34 -25.94
CA SER A 192 -23.60 2.96 -27.23
C SER A 192 -23.90 4.45 -27.41
N ARG A 193 -25.13 4.85 -27.76
CA ARG A 193 -25.48 6.19 -28.27
C ARG A 193 -25.68 7.27 -27.21
N GLN A 194 -25.92 6.91 -25.95
CA GLN A 194 -25.96 7.85 -24.83
C GLN A 194 -24.97 7.39 -23.77
N LYS A 195 -23.68 7.62 -24.04
CA LYS A 195 -22.60 7.44 -23.06
C LYS A 195 -22.48 8.72 -22.24
N TYR A 196 -22.68 8.61 -20.93
CA TYR A 196 -22.36 9.66 -19.98
C TYR A 196 -21.02 9.32 -19.31
N CYS A 197 -20.03 10.15 -19.52
CA CYS A 197 -18.72 9.98 -18.93
C CYS A 197 -18.47 11.06 -17.87
N THR A 198 -17.88 10.66 -16.75
CA THR A 198 -17.55 11.58 -15.66
C THR A 198 -16.36 11.08 -14.86
N TRP A 199 -15.70 12.02 -14.19
CA TRP A 199 -14.66 11.71 -13.21
C TRP A 199 -15.29 11.22 -11.91
N ILE A 200 -14.89 10.05 -11.42
CA ILE A 200 -15.32 9.52 -10.12
C ILE A 200 -14.13 9.33 -9.19
N PRO A 201 -14.28 9.59 -7.88
CA PRO A 201 -13.22 9.28 -6.92
C PRO A 201 -13.08 7.76 -6.75
N VAL A 202 -11.85 7.27 -6.82
CA VAL A 202 -11.50 5.85 -6.60
C VAL A 202 -10.33 5.75 -5.65
N GLN A 203 -10.27 4.67 -4.87
CA GLN A 203 -9.15 4.39 -3.98
C GLN A 203 -8.17 3.43 -4.65
N TYR A 204 -6.89 3.81 -4.68
CA TYR A 204 -5.80 2.97 -5.16
C TYR A 204 -4.81 2.75 -4.01
N PRO A 205 -4.54 1.50 -3.61
CA PRO A 205 -3.64 1.19 -2.51
C PRO A 205 -2.17 1.30 -2.94
N LEU A 206 -1.39 2.14 -2.24
CA LEU A 206 0.06 2.24 -2.44
C LEU A 206 0.81 1.50 -1.34
N ILE A 207 1.82 0.71 -1.70
CA ILE A 207 2.65 -0.02 -0.73
C ILE A 207 3.42 0.98 0.16
N SER A 208 3.26 0.83 1.48
CA SER A 208 3.91 1.68 2.48
C SER A 208 4.96 0.94 3.31
N GLU A 209 4.83 -0.38 3.47
CA GLU A 209 5.77 -1.21 4.22
C GLU A 209 5.95 -2.57 3.55
N CYS A 210 7.19 -3.08 3.55
CA CYS A 210 7.52 -4.44 3.14
C CYS A 210 7.99 -5.25 4.36
N LYS A 211 7.67 -6.54 4.39
CA LYS A 211 8.12 -7.49 5.41
C LYS A 211 8.72 -8.73 4.76
N CYS A 212 9.64 -9.37 5.45
CA CYS A 212 10.15 -10.67 5.07
C CYS A 212 9.10 -11.76 5.33
N SER A 213 8.66 -12.47 4.29
CA SER A 213 7.68 -13.56 4.39
C SER A 213 7.92 -14.66 3.33
N CYS A 214 7.34 -15.83 3.58
CA CYS A 214 7.35 -16.97 2.65
C CYS A 214 6.36 -16.75 1.51
#